data_AF-A0A5J4YZ27-F1
#
_entry.id   AF-A0A5J4YZ27-F1
#
_cell.length_a   1.000
_cell.length_b   1.000
_cell.length_c   1.000
_cell.angle_alpha   90.00
_cell.angle_beta   90.00
_cell.angle_gamma   90.00
#
_symmetry.space_group_name_H-M   'P 1'
#
loop_
_entity.id
_entity.type
_entity.pdbx_description
1 polymer ?
#
loop_
_entity_poly.entity_id
_entity_poly.type
_entity_poly.pdbx_seq_one_letter_code
_entity_poly.pdbx_strand_id
1 'polypeptide(L)'
;MIVRGSIELKPGDWEMPSAADLQGATLFIKINQAVHGFGGCGPSQVAVKQAVVGPTSFPLQYEITFEPPPDPEGRPPIAYSVSAVMNMGWCPEEGAQEWIRNGDWLTDTHFPLERGASDAAQLDIFLVHHPLRRSAE
;
A
#
# COMPACT_ATOMS: atom_id res chain seq x y z
N MET A 1 -8.45 -6.03 14.02
CA MET A 1 -9.15 -5.74 12.75
C MET A 1 -8.45 -6.46 11.61
N ILE A 2 -9.21 -7.07 10.72
CA ILE A 2 -8.74 -7.77 9.53
C ILE A 2 -9.12 -6.93 8.31
N VAL A 3 -8.21 -6.72 7.38
CA VAL A 3 -8.50 -6.07 6.10
C VAL A 3 -8.09 -7.01 4.99
N ARG A 4 -8.98 -7.27 4.04
CA ARG A 4 -8.74 -8.21 2.94
C ARG A 4 -9.29 -7.68 1.63
N GLY A 5 -8.74 -8.18 0.53
CA GLY A 5 -9.29 -7.94 -0.81
C GLY A 5 -8.35 -8.31 -1.92
N SER A 6 -8.63 -7.81 -3.12
CA SER A 6 -7.75 -7.97 -4.27
C SER A 6 -6.85 -6.76 -4.47
N ILE A 7 -5.67 -7.01 -4.99
CA ILE A 7 -4.81 -6.00 -5.61
C ILE A 7 -4.88 -6.21 -7.10
N GLU A 8 -5.15 -5.13 -7.82
CA GLU A 8 -5.23 -5.08 -9.27
C GLU A 8 -4.25 -4.06 -9.81
N LEU A 9 -3.66 -4.39 -10.96
CA LEU A 9 -2.88 -3.42 -11.72
C LEU A 9 -3.86 -2.63 -12.60
N LYS A 10 -3.84 -1.29 -12.49
CA LYS A 10 -4.54 -0.45 -13.45
C LYS A 10 -3.67 -0.27 -14.69
N PRO A 11 -4.16 -0.63 -15.89
CA PRO A 11 -3.47 -0.28 -17.11
C PRO A 11 -3.43 1.24 -17.27
N GLY A 12 -2.25 1.79 -17.54
CA GLY A 12 -2.09 3.17 -18.01
C GLY A 12 -1.78 3.20 -19.51
N ASP A 13 -1.18 4.29 -19.98
CA ASP A 13 -0.72 4.44 -21.38
C ASP A 13 0.50 3.56 -21.74
N TRP A 14 0.89 2.62 -20.87
CA TRP A 14 2.05 1.76 -20.98
C TRP A 14 1.60 0.29 -21.06
N GLU A 15 2.42 -0.57 -21.67
CA GLU A 15 2.11 -2.00 -21.84
C GLU A 15 2.05 -2.71 -20.48
N MET A 16 0.97 -3.47 -20.25
CA MET A 16 0.83 -4.26 -19.02
C MET A 16 1.97 -5.27 -18.90
N PRO A 17 2.70 -5.30 -17.75
CA PRO A 17 3.75 -6.28 -17.55
C PRO A 17 3.13 -7.67 -17.52
N SER A 18 3.85 -8.63 -18.11
CA SER A 18 3.48 -10.03 -18.01
C SER A 18 3.67 -10.54 -16.58
N ALA A 19 3.05 -11.68 -16.25
CA ALA A 19 3.28 -12.32 -14.94
C ALA A 19 4.76 -12.67 -14.70
N ALA A 20 5.54 -12.91 -15.76
CA ALA A 20 6.97 -13.14 -15.67
C ALA A 20 7.75 -11.87 -15.30
N ASP A 21 7.34 -10.71 -15.79
CA ASP A 21 7.98 -9.42 -15.47
C ASP A 21 7.76 -9.04 -14.00
N LEU A 22 6.62 -9.43 -13.44
CA LEU A 22 6.24 -9.18 -12.04
C LEU A 22 6.83 -10.21 -11.07
N GLN A 23 7.38 -11.32 -11.57
CA GLN A 23 7.88 -12.40 -10.74
C GLN A 23 9.09 -11.93 -9.92
N GLY A 24 9.01 -12.12 -8.59
CA GLY A 24 10.06 -11.67 -7.68
C GLY A 24 9.94 -10.20 -7.26
N ALA A 25 8.92 -9.47 -7.74
CA ALA A 25 8.59 -8.16 -7.20
C ALA A 25 8.21 -8.26 -5.72
N THR A 26 8.55 -7.23 -4.94
CA THR A 26 8.21 -7.17 -3.51
C THR A 26 7.02 -6.25 -3.32
N LEU A 27 5.90 -6.81 -2.90
CA LEU A 27 4.69 -6.09 -2.56
C LEU A 27 4.67 -5.75 -1.07
N PHE A 28 4.46 -4.47 -0.77
CA PHE A 28 4.24 -3.93 0.55
C PHE A 28 2.82 -3.39 0.66
N ILE A 29 2.05 -3.91 1.61
CA ILE A 29 0.72 -3.41 1.97
C ILE A 29 0.83 -2.75 3.33
N LYS A 30 0.40 -1.50 3.43
CA LYS A 30 0.59 -0.64 4.59
C LYS A 30 -0.77 -0.18 5.10
N ILE A 31 -0.98 -0.26 6.41
CA ILE A 31 -2.07 0.45 7.07
C ILE A 31 -1.52 1.67 7.75
N ASN A 32 -2.14 2.80 7.45
CA ASN A 32 -1.78 4.11 7.94
C ASN A 32 -2.93 4.64 8.81
N GLN A 33 -2.61 5.33 9.89
CA GLN A 33 -3.57 5.99 10.76
C GLN A 33 -3.50 7.51 10.59
N ALA A 34 -4.67 8.15 10.54
CA ALA A 34 -4.80 9.60 10.69
C ALA A 34 -4.92 9.94 12.17
N VAL A 35 -3.91 10.61 12.73
CA VAL A 35 -3.88 11.05 14.13
C VAL A 35 -4.43 12.47 14.29
N HIS A 36 -5.15 12.71 15.39
CA HIS A 36 -5.54 14.06 15.83
C HIS A 36 -4.29 14.77 16.38
N GLY A 37 -3.76 15.82 15.74
CA GLY A 37 -2.68 16.59 16.37
C GLY A 37 -2.08 17.73 15.57
N PHE A 38 -2.19 18.94 16.13
CA PHE A 38 -1.42 20.12 15.77
C PHE A 38 0.10 19.82 15.81
N GLY A 39 0.80 19.98 14.68
CA GLY A 39 2.27 20.07 14.65
C GLY A 39 3.05 18.83 14.22
N GLY A 40 2.40 17.68 14.00
CA GLY A 40 3.04 16.49 13.42
C GLY A 40 2.54 16.22 12.01
N CYS A 41 3.37 16.52 11.00
CA CYS A 41 3.01 16.28 9.59
C CYS A 41 3.05 14.78 9.25
N GLY A 42 1.88 14.16 9.09
CA GLY A 42 1.73 12.94 8.30
C GLY A 42 1.03 11.77 9.01
N PRO A 43 0.41 10.86 8.23
CA PRO A 43 -0.16 9.64 8.78
C PRO A 43 0.95 8.74 9.36
N SER A 44 0.67 8.08 10.48
CA SER A 44 1.60 7.11 11.07
C SER A 44 1.32 5.70 10.54
N GLN A 45 2.37 4.96 10.20
CA GLN A 45 2.24 3.56 9.78
C GLN A 45 1.97 2.67 11.00
N VAL A 46 0.90 1.87 10.96
CA VAL A 46 0.49 1.00 12.08
C VAL A 46 0.68 -0.48 11.79
N ALA A 47 0.68 -0.88 10.51
CA ALA A 47 0.93 -2.26 10.12
C ALA A 47 1.53 -2.34 8.72
N VAL A 48 2.35 -3.36 8.49
CA VAL A 48 2.97 -3.65 7.20
C VAL A 48 2.90 -5.14 6.94
N LYS A 49 2.44 -5.51 5.74
CA LYS A 49 2.60 -6.86 5.21
C LYS A 49 3.48 -6.81 3.98
N GLN A 50 4.54 -7.61 3.99
CA GLN A 50 5.41 -7.81 2.84
C GLN A 50 5.11 -9.17 2.21
N ALA A 51 5.07 -9.23 0.88
CA ALA A 51 4.93 -10.46 0.12
C ALA A 51 5.81 -10.40 -1.13
N VAL A 52 6.35 -11.54 -1.56
CA VAL A 52 7.01 -11.66 -2.86
C VAL A 52 6.00 -12.17 -3.87
N VAL A 53 5.91 -11.49 -5.02
CA VAL A 53 4.99 -11.85 -6.09
C VAL A 53 5.50 -13.12 -6.76
N GLY A 54 4.70 -14.19 -6.67
CA GLY A 54 4.95 -15.47 -7.32
C GLY A 54 4.58 -15.47 -8.81
N PRO A 55 4.54 -16.65 -9.45
CA PRO A 55 4.18 -16.78 -10.87
C PRO A 55 2.68 -16.55 -11.17
N THR A 56 1.88 -16.18 -10.17
CA THR A 56 0.44 -15.95 -10.31
C THR A 56 0.14 -14.68 -11.08
N SER A 57 -0.89 -14.72 -11.93
CA SER A 57 -1.45 -13.53 -12.57
C SER A 57 -2.35 -12.76 -11.59
N PHE A 58 -2.40 -11.43 -11.75
CA PHE A 58 -3.34 -10.57 -11.03
C PHE A 58 -4.80 -10.94 -11.35
N PRO A 59 -5.75 -10.72 -10.42
CA PRO A 59 -5.61 -10.04 -9.13
C PRO A 59 -4.93 -10.86 -8.02
N LEU A 60 -4.14 -10.20 -7.17
CA LEU A 60 -3.53 -10.82 -5.99
C LEU A 60 -4.43 -10.65 -4.76
N GLN A 61 -4.77 -11.76 -4.10
CA GLN A 61 -5.53 -11.71 -2.85
C GLN A 61 -4.62 -11.34 -1.67
N TYR A 62 -5.09 -10.46 -0.81
CA TYR A 62 -4.37 -10.06 0.39
C TYR A 62 -5.25 -10.10 1.64
N GLU A 63 -4.58 -10.23 2.78
CA GLU A 63 -5.17 -10.14 4.12
C GLU A 63 -4.13 -9.55 5.05
N ILE A 64 -4.47 -8.50 5.78
CA ILE A 64 -3.63 -7.87 6.79
C ILE A 64 -4.44 -7.74 8.08
N THR A 65 -3.89 -8.28 9.15
CA THR A 65 -4.48 -8.17 10.49
C THR A 65 -3.67 -7.15 11.27
N PHE A 66 -4.36 -6.21 11.90
CA PHE A 66 -3.73 -5.23 12.77
C PHE A 66 -4.61 -4.96 13.98
N GLU A 67 -3.96 -4.59 15.07
CA GLU A 67 -4.62 -4.08 16.26
C GLU A 67 -4.59 -2.55 16.19
N PRO A 68 -5.76 -1.88 16.20
CA PRO A 68 -5.83 -0.45 16.42
C PRO A 68 -4.98 -0.06 17.64
N PRO A 69 -3.92 0.74 17.48
CA PRO A 69 -3.16 1.16 18.65
C PRO A 69 -4.07 1.96 19.58
N PRO A 70 -3.89 1.84 20.90
CA PRO A 70 -4.55 2.73 21.83
C PRO A 70 -4.11 4.15 21.48
N ASP A 71 -5.06 5.04 21.20
CA ASP A 71 -4.74 6.45 21.04
C ASP A 71 -4.06 6.96 22.30
N PRO A 72 -2.97 7.73 22.21
CA PRO A 72 -2.27 8.29 23.37
C PRO A 72 -3.18 9.09 24.31
N GLU A 73 -4.32 9.59 23.84
CA GLU A 73 -5.32 10.31 24.65
C GLU A 73 -6.63 9.53 24.84
N GLY A 74 -6.67 8.24 24.47
CA GLY A 74 -7.85 7.37 24.62
C GLY A 74 -9.01 7.70 23.68
N ARG A 75 -8.79 8.50 22.62
CA ARG A 75 -9.80 8.85 21.62
C ARG A 75 -9.82 7.81 20.50
N PRO A 76 -10.96 7.52 19.88
CA PRO A 76 -10.97 6.66 18.71
C PRO A 76 -10.20 7.33 17.55
N PRO A 77 -9.31 6.62 16.84
CA PRO A 77 -8.64 7.13 15.65
C PRO A 77 -9.66 7.70 14.65
N ILE A 78 -9.25 8.73 13.90
CA ILE A 78 -10.17 9.45 13.00
C ILE A 78 -10.51 8.59 11.79
N ALA A 79 -9.46 7.99 11.21
CA ALA A 79 -9.54 7.15 10.05
C ALA A 79 -8.28 6.30 9.96
N TYR A 80 -8.42 5.12 9.37
CA TYR A 80 -7.30 4.37 8.82
C TYR A 80 -7.35 4.44 7.31
N SER A 81 -6.22 4.20 6.68
CA SER A 81 -6.17 3.96 5.24
C SER A 81 -5.21 2.86 4.88
N VAL A 82 -5.51 2.20 3.77
CA VAL A 82 -4.63 1.19 3.20
C VAL A 82 -3.91 1.80 2.00
N SER A 83 -2.62 1.56 1.91
CA SER A 83 -1.81 1.85 0.73
C SER A 83 -0.95 0.65 0.39
N ALA A 84 -0.54 0.57 -0.87
CA ALA A 84 0.34 -0.50 -1.32
C ALA A 84 1.39 0.03 -2.29
N VAL A 85 2.57 -0.58 -2.24
CA VAL A 85 3.69 -0.32 -3.13
C VAL A 85 4.29 -1.66 -3.55
N MET A 86 4.46 -1.88 -4.84
CA MET A 86 5.13 -3.06 -5.39
C MET A 86 6.42 -2.63 -6.08
N ASN A 87 7.53 -3.09 -5.50
CA ASN A 87 8.87 -2.80 -5.94
C ASN A 87 9.36 -3.85 -6.93
N MET A 88 9.86 -3.40 -8.09
CA MET A 88 10.28 -4.28 -9.17
C MET A 88 11.74 -4.74 -9.01
N GLY A 89 11.97 -5.72 -8.13
CA GLY A 89 13.29 -6.36 -7.98
C GLY A 89 14.28 -5.65 -7.06
N TRP A 90 13.81 -4.74 -6.19
CA TRP A 90 14.63 -4.12 -5.16
C TRP A 90 13.86 -4.02 -3.82
N CYS A 91 14.60 -4.00 -2.72
CA CYS A 91 14.06 -3.77 -1.39
C CYS A 91 14.64 -2.46 -0.82
N PRO A 92 13.86 -1.63 -0.13
CA PRO A 92 14.40 -0.47 0.56
C PRO A 92 15.38 -0.92 1.65
N GLU A 93 16.53 -0.25 1.71
CA GLU A 93 17.50 -0.45 2.80
C GLU A 93 16.93 0.12 4.11
N GLU A 94 17.36 -0.44 5.24
CA GLU A 94 16.97 0.07 6.56
C GLU A 94 17.41 1.53 6.70
N GLY A 95 16.46 2.44 6.96
CA GLY A 95 16.71 3.88 7.07
C GLY A 95 16.75 4.65 5.74
N ALA A 96 16.47 4.01 4.60
CA ALA A 96 16.39 4.68 3.32
C ALA A 96 15.32 5.78 3.29
N GLN A 97 15.64 6.92 2.67
CA GLN A 97 14.70 8.01 2.41
C GLN A 97 13.85 7.73 1.15
N GLU A 98 14.35 6.92 0.23
CA GLU A 98 13.68 6.57 -1.02
C GLU A 98 12.93 5.24 -0.88
N TRP A 99 11.60 5.31 -0.90
CA TRP A 99 10.70 4.16 -0.73
C TRP A 99 10.02 3.73 -2.03
N ILE A 100 10.22 4.48 -3.13
CA ILE A 100 9.60 4.29 -4.44
C ILE A 100 10.66 4.66 -5.49
N ARG A 101 10.84 3.79 -6.49
CA ARG A 101 11.70 4.02 -7.65
C ARG A 101 10.88 4.03 -8.94
N ASN A 102 11.50 4.55 -10.00
CA ASN A 102 10.93 4.47 -11.34
C ASN A 102 10.68 2.99 -11.72
N GLY A 103 9.50 2.70 -12.27
CA GLY A 103 9.09 1.35 -12.60
C GLY A 103 8.32 0.63 -11.49
N ASP A 104 8.31 1.16 -10.27
CA ASP A 104 7.49 0.61 -9.19
C ASP A 104 6.02 0.92 -9.40
N TRP A 105 5.17 0.23 -8.65
CA TRP A 105 3.73 0.38 -8.70
C TRP A 105 3.22 0.81 -7.35
N LEU A 106 2.29 1.76 -7.30
CA LEU A 106 1.79 2.32 -6.06
C LEU A 106 0.30 2.63 -6.13
N THR A 107 -0.34 2.72 -4.97
CA THR A 107 -1.71 3.22 -4.87
C THR A 107 -1.79 4.70 -5.21
N ASP A 108 -2.69 5.08 -6.11
CA ASP A 108 -3.02 6.48 -6.43
C ASP A 108 -4.12 7.07 -5.52
N THR A 109 -4.90 6.21 -4.89
CA THR A 109 -6.12 6.58 -4.17
C THR A 109 -5.98 6.33 -2.68
N HIS A 110 -6.54 7.22 -1.87
CA HIS A 110 -6.68 7.01 -0.43
C HIS A 110 -7.87 6.10 -0.17
N PHE A 111 -7.65 4.96 0.48
CA PHE A 111 -8.68 3.99 0.79
C PHE A 111 -9.07 4.07 2.27
N PRO A 112 -10.09 4.86 2.66
CA PRO A 112 -10.48 5.00 4.05
C PRO A 112 -11.10 3.70 4.58
N LEU A 113 -10.72 3.28 5.77
CA LEU A 113 -11.47 2.29 6.55
C LEU A 113 -12.51 3.04 7.40
N GLU A 114 -13.78 2.70 7.21
CA GLU A 114 -14.88 3.38 7.92
C GLU A 114 -14.78 3.21 9.44
N ARG A 115 -15.12 4.30 10.15
CA ARG A 115 -15.15 4.31 11.61
C ARG A 115 -16.25 3.35 12.10
N GLY A 116 -15.88 2.34 12.86
CA GLY A 116 -16.82 1.34 13.38
C GLY A 116 -17.11 0.19 12.42
N ALA A 117 -16.38 0.07 11.31
CA ALA A 117 -16.33 -1.18 10.57
C ALA A 117 -15.93 -2.29 11.54
N SER A 118 -16.80 -3.30 11.64
CA SER A 118 -16.63 -4.51 12.42
C SER A 118 -15.27 -5.18 12.16
N ASP A 119 -14.93 -6.21 12.94
CA ASP A 119 -13.62 -6.89 12.97
C ASP A 119 -12.96 -7.23 11.63
N ALA A 120 -13.69 -7.17 10.50
CA ALA A 120 -13.17 -7.27 9.14
C ALA A 120 -13.67 -6.15 8.19
N ALA A 121 -12.79 -5.68 7.30
CA ALA A 121 -13.10 -4.83 6.15
C ALA A 121 -12.66 -5.49 4.83
N GLN A 122 -13.46 -5.29 3.78
CA GLN A 122 -13.13 -5.69 2.41
C GLN A 122 -12.72 -4.44 1.62
N LEU A 123 -11.55 -4.46 1.00
CA LEU A 123 -11.04 -3.34 0.24
C LEU A 123 -10.22 -3.84 -0.95
N ASP A 124 -10.60 -3.46 -2.16
CA ASP A 124 -9.82 -3.76 -3.35
C ASP A 124 -8.94 -2.57 -3.71
N ILE A 125 -7.66 -2.85 -3.96
CA ILE A 125 -6.61 -1.86 -4.15
C ILE A 125 -6.16 -1.86 -5.59
N PHE A 126 -6.07 -0.68 -6.18
CA PHE A 126 -5.52 -0.51 -7.51
C PHE A 126 -4.12 0.09 -7.42
N LEU A 127 -3.16 -0.56 -8.09
CA LEU A 127 -1.83 -0.04 -8.28
C LEU A 127 -1.72 0.63 -9.64
N VAL A 128 -1.14 1.83 -9.66
CA VAL A 128 -0.72 2.53 -10.87
C VAL A 128 0.80 2.46 -10.99
N HIS A 129 1.28 2.32 -12.21
CA HIS A 129 2.70 2.35 -12.51
C HIS A 129 3.27 3.75 -12.25
N HIS A 130 4.45 3.81 -11.61
CA HIS A 130 5.22 5.03 -11.43
C HIS A 130 6.09 5.25 -12.67
N PRO A 131 5.68 6.14 -13.61
CA PRO A 131 6.42 6.31 -14.84
C PRO A 131 7.77 6.97 -14.58
N LEU A 132 8.76 6.61 -15.41
CA LEU A 132 9.97 7.41 -15.59
C LEU A 132 9.56 8.86 -15.86
N ARG A 133 9.99 9.80 -15.01
CA ARG A 133 10.00 11.20 -15.41
C ARG A 133 10.84 11.26 -16.69
N ARG A 134 10.21 11.48 -17.86
CA ARG A 134 10.97 11.99 -19.01
C ARG A 134 11.55 13.30 -18.53
N SER A 135 12.85 13.32 -18.26
CA SER A 135 13.61 14.57 -18.21
C SER A 135 13.25 15.31 -19.50
N ALA A 136 12.56 16.44 -19.35
CA ALA A 136 12.36 17.36 -20.45
C ALA A 136 13.77 17.78 -20.90
N GLU A 137 14.14 17.37 -22.12
CA GLU A 137 15.24 17.98 -22.88
C GLU A 137 14.87 19.40 -23.29
#